data_AF-I3STX7-F1
#
_entry.id   AF-I3STX7-F1
#
_cell.length_a   1.000
_cell.length_b   1.000
_cell.length_c   1.000
_cell.angle_alpha   90.00
_cell.angle_beta   90.00
_cell.angle_gamma   90.00
#
_symmetry.space_group_name_H-M   'P 1'
#
loop_
_entity.id
_entity.type
_entity.pdbx_description
1 polymer ?
#
loop_
_entity_poly.entity_id
_entity_poly.type
_entity_poly.pdbx_seq_one_letter_code
_entity_poly.pdbx_strand_id
1 'polypeptide(L)'
;MGLFKSESVVYKPVNEVNLGPDSSEFYLQANVKAPRMTGILVKIFTWFLESRIFGGLLLYILKGNNLIHKLITNAELEEPPLYVPLHHFEDHKEKEVKCLDSALTPPDFFLILRTA
;
A
#
# COMPACT_ATOMS: atom_id res chain seq x y z
N MET A 1 -35.35 -0.52 4.28
CA MET A 1 -35.01 -0.66 2.85
C MET A 1 -34.32 0.65 2.47
N GLY A 2 -32.99 0.72 2.29
CA GLY A 2 -32.18 0.04 1.27
C GLY A 2 -31.62 1.15 0.38
N LEU A 3 -30.30 1.37 0.35
CA LEU A 3 -29.52 2.11 -0.67
C LEU A 3 -27.98 2.04 -0.40
N PHE A 4 -27.54 1.74 0.84
CA PHE A 4 -26.10 1.68 1.20
C PHE A 4 -25.72 0.58 2.20
N LYS A 5 -26.42 -0.57 2.21
CA LYS A 5 -25.97 -1.72 3.00
C LYS A 5 -24.90 -2.47 2.21
N SER A 6 -23.66 -2.01 2.30
CA SER A 6 -22.52 -2.88 2.03
C SER A 6 -22.28 -3.75 3.25
N GLU A 7 -22.18 -5.06 3.06
CA GLU A 7 -21.77 -5.98 4.11
C GLU A 7 -20.39 -5.58 4.62
N SER A 8 -20.27 -5.34 5.92
CA SER A 8 -18.98 -5.16 6.58
C SER A 8 -18.23 -6.48 6.49
N VAL A 9 -17.03 -6.46 5.92
CA VAL A 9 -16.18 -7.64 5.83
C VAL A 9 -15.16 -7.53 6.94
N VAL A 10 -15.23 -8.45 7.91
CA VAL A 10 -14.21 -8.58 8.95
C VAL A 10 -13.03 -9.32 8.32
N TYR A 11 -11.89 -8.63 8.22
CA TYR A 11 -10.67 -9.23 7.71
C TYR A 11 -9.93 -9.91 8.86
N LYS A 12 -9.48 -11.15 8.63
CA LYS A 12 -8.67 -11.87 9.60
C LYS A 12 -7.28 -11.22 9.73
N PRO A 13 -6.70 -11.21 10.92
CA PRO A 13 -5.33 -10.74 11.10
C PRO A 13 -4.36 -11.64 10.32
N VAL A 14 -3.28 -11.04 9.81
CA VAL A 14 -2.28 -11.70 8.95
C VAL A 14 -1.72 -12.97 9.59
N ASN A 15 -1.52 -12.96 10.91
CA ASN A 15 -0.98 -14.10 11.65
C ASN A 15 -1.89 -15.34 11.64
N GLU A 16 -3.18 -15.18 11.36
CA GLU A 16 -4.18 -16.26 11.34
C GLU A 16 -4.54 -16.71 9.92
N VAL A 17 -3.99 -16.03 8.90
CA VAL A 17 -4.23 -16.36 7.50
C VAL A 17 -3.40 -17.59 7.13
N ASN A 18 -4.07 -18.64 6.66
CA ASN A 18 -3.40 -19.82 6.13
C ASN A 18 -2.88 -19.54 4.72
N LEU A 19 -1.56 -19.60 4.52
CA LEU A 19 -0.90 -19.45 3.21
C LEU A 19 -0.49 -20.80 2.60
N GLY A 20 -0.91 -21.90 3.20
CA GLY A 20 -0.64 -23.24 2.72
C GLY A 20 -1.40 -23.59 1.44
N PRO A 21 -1.07 -24.74 0.82
CA PRO A 21 -1.73 -25.22 -0.40
C PRO A 21 -3.23 -25.50 -0.22
N ASP A 22 -3.69 -25.72 1.02
CA ASP A 22 -5.09 -25.95 1.37
C ASP A 22 -5.84 -24.64 1.74
N SER A 23 -5.25 -23.48 1.44
CA SER A 23 -5.85 -22.18 1.77
C SER A 23 -7.07 -21.86 0.91
N SER A 24 -8.06 -21.23 1.53
CA SER A 24 -9.25 -20.68 0.86
C SER A 24 -9.05 -19.25 0.37
N GLU A 25 -7.85 -18.69 0.54
CA GLU A 25 -7.54 -17.31 0.20
C GLU A 25 -7.33 -17.18 -1.30
N PHE A 26 -7.95 -16.18 -1.91
CA PHE A 26 -7.91 -15.96 -3.36
C PHE A 26 -7.20 -14.66 -3.70
N TYR A 27 -6.52 -14.65 -4.84
CA TYR A 27 -5.90 -13.45 -5.37
C TYR A 27 -6.96 -12.44 -5.78
N LEU A 28 -7.01 -11.32 -5.06
CA LEU A 28 -7.83 -10.18 -5.44
C LEU A 28 -7.15 -9.43 -6.58
N GLN A 29 -7.74 -9.50 -7.77
CA GLN A 29 -7.29 -8.67 -8.89
C GLN A 29 -7.72 -7.22 -8.67
N ALA A 30 -6.77 -6.29 -8.78
CA ALA A 30 -7.05 -4.86 -8.75
C ALA A 30 -7.86 -4.45 -10.00
N ASN A 31 -9.18 -4.46 -9.89
CA ASN A 31 -10.09 -4.01 -10.95
C ASN A 31 -10.22 -2.49 -10.91
N VAL A 32 -9.15 -1.80 -11.31
CA VAL A 32 -9.14 -0.33 -11.33
C VAL A 32 -9.83 0.15 -12.61
N LYS A 33 -11.05 0.65 -12.45
CA LYS A 33 -11.83 1.27 -13.53
C LYS A 33 -11.73 2.78 -13.43
N ALA A 34 -10.96 3.36 -14.34
CA ALA A 34 -10.83 4.80 -14.47
C ALA A 34 -11.09 5.24 -15.92
N PRO A 35 -11.91 6.26 -16.15
CA PRO A 35 -12.11 6.81 -17.48
C PRO A 35 -10.82 7.51 -17.95
N ARG A 36 -10.32 7.14 -19.12
CA ARG A 36 -9.19 7.80 -19.77
C ARG A 36 -9.73 9.00 -20.54
N MET A 37 -9.57 10.20 -19.98
CA MET A 37 -10.02 11.45 -20.59
C MET A 37 -8.82 12.32 -20.95
N THR A 38 -8.88 12.97 -22.12
CA THR A 38 -7.84 13.89 -22.60
C THR A 38 -8.46 15.16 -23.18
N GLY A 39 -7.66 16.22 -23.36
CA GLY A 39 -8.07 17.44 -24.05
C GLY A 39 -9.09 18.29 -23.28
N ILE A 40 -10.17 18.70 -23.95
CA ILE A 40 -11.20 19.57 -23.34
C ILE A 40 -12.02 18.81 -22.29
N LEU A 41 -12.20 17.50 -22.46
CA LEU A 41 -12.97 16.65 -21.55
C LEU A 41 -12.34 16.60 -20.16
N VAL A 42 -11.01 16.54 -20.05
CA VAL A 42 -10.37 16.56 -18.72
C VAL A 42 -10.59 17.90 -18.02
N LYS A 43 -10.59 19.03 -18.76
CA LYS A 43 -10.84 20.35 -18.15
C LYS A 43 -12.24 20.45 -17.55
N ILE A 44 -13.24 19.99 -18.31
CA ILE A 44 -14.63 19.96 -17.85
C ILE A 44 -14.77 19.03 -16.65
N PHE A 45 -14.18 17.83 -16.73
CA PHE A 45 -14.23 16.85 -15.65
C PHE A 45 -13.56 17.35 -14.36
N THR A 46 -12.40 18.02 -14.46
CA THR A 46 -11.73 18.62 -13.30
C THR A 46 -12.58 19.73 -12.69
N TRP A 47 -13.24 20.56 -13.51
CA TRP A 47 -14.17 21.57 -13.01
C TRP A 47 -15.35 20.96 -12.23
N PHE A 48 -15.87 19.81 -12.68
CA PHE A 48 -16.89 19.05 -11.93
C PHE A 48 -16.35 18.46 -10.63
N LEU A 49 -15.11 17.95 -10.63
CA LEU A 49 -14.46 17.44 -9.42
C LEU A 49 -14.21 18.53 -8.38
N GLU A 50 -13.92 19.75 -8.81
CA GLU A 50 -13.68 20.90 -7.93
C GLU A 50 -14.98 21.58 -7.47
N SER A 51 -16.11 21.25 -8.08
CA SER A 51 -17.42 21.76 -7.66
C SER A 51 -17.83 21.22 -6.28
N ARG A 52 -18.35 22.10 -5.42
CA ARG A 52 -18.71 21.81 -4.01
C ARG A 52 -19.72 20.67 -3.84
N ILE A 53 -20.62 20.47 -4.80
CA ILE A 53 -21.70 19.46 -4.72
C ILE A 53 -21.35 18.22 -5.56
N PHE A 54 -20.96 18.43 -6.82
CA PHE A 54 -20.71 17.34 -7.75
C PHE A 54 -19.39 16.61 -7.47
N GLY A 55 -18.37 17.29 -6.93
CA GLY A 55 -17.08 16.69 -6.65
C GLY A 55 -17.16 15.56 -5.63
N GLY A 56 -17.86 15.79 -4.51
CA GLY A 56 -18.05 14.78 -3.48
C GLY A 56 -18.82 13.55 -3.98
N LEU A 57 -19.91 13.77 -4.75
CA LEU A 57 -20.71 12.70 -5.32
C LEU A 57 -19.93 11.87 -6.35
N LEU A 58 -19.18 12.54 -7.22
CA LEU A 58 -18.38 11.89 -8.26
C LEU A 58 -17.25 11.06 -7.63
N LEU A 59 -16.54 11.61 -6.64
CA LEU A 59 -15.52 10.87 -5.89
C LEU A 59 -16.11 9.68 -5.12
N TYR A 60 -17.30 9.83 -4.55
CA TYR A 60 -18.00 8.73 -3.88
C TYR A 60 -18.26 7.55 -4.84
N ILE A 61 -18.78 7.84 -6.03
CA ILE A 61 -19.04 6.82 -7.07
C ILE A 61 -17.72 6.18 -7.55
N LEU A 62 -16.68 6.98 -7.83
CA LEU A 62 -15.38 6.45 -8.27
C LEU A 62 -14.74 5.55 -7.21
N LYS A 63 -14.79 5.93 -5.92
CA LYS A 63 -14.25 5.13 -4.82
C LYS A 63 -15.05 3.84 -4.61
N GLY A 64 -16.37 3.89 -4.77
CA GLY A 64 -17.23 2.71 -4.72
C GLY A 64 -16.91 1.70 -5.83
N ASN A 65 -16.75 2.19 -7.06
CA ASN A 65 -16.46 1.35 -8.23
C ASN A 65 -15.07 0.70 -8.23
N ASN A 66 -14.11 1.26 -7.48
CA ASN A 66 -12.72 0.77 -7.42
C ASN A 66 -12.42 -0.06 -6.16
N LEU A 67 -13.44 -0.65 -5.52
CA LEU A 67 -13.33 -1.48 -4.30
C LEU A 67 -12.73 -0.76 -3.07
N ILE A 68 -12.35 0.52 -3.18
CA ILE A 68 -11.74 1.32 -2.10
C ILE A 68 -12.69 1.40 -0.90
N HIS A 69 -13.98 1.63 -1.14
CA HIS A 69 -14.97 1.68 -0.05
C HIS A 69 -15.09 0.34 0.69
N LYS A 70 -14.91 -0.78 -0.01
CA LYS A 70 -14.96 -2.12 0.60
C LYS A 70 -13.74 -2.37 1.51
N LEU A 71 -12.56 -1.95 1.08
CA LEU A 71 -11.30 -2.18 1.79
C LEU A 71 -11.02 -1.17 2.92
N ILE A 72 -11.60 0.03 2.86
CA ILE A 72 -11.32 1.08 3.86
C ILE A 72 -12.52 1.30 4.77
N THR A 73 -13.70 1.53 4.20
CA THR A 73 -14.88 1.94 5.00
C THR A 73 -15.60 0.74 5.61
N ASN A 74 -15.65 -0.39 4.90
CA ASN A 74 -16.39 -1.57 5.31
C ASN A 74 -15.50 -2.68 5.89
N ALA A 75 -14.19 -2.46 5.89
CA ALA A 75 -13.22 -3.40 6.42
C ALA A 75 -13.07 -3.15 7.93
N GLU A 76 -13.32 -4.19 8.72
CA GLU A 76 -12.90 -4.20 10.12
C GLU A 76 -11.54 -4.88 10.18
N LEU A 77 -10.53 -4.12 10.62
CA LEU A 77 -9.16 -4.57 10.79
C LEU A 77 -8.87 -4.61 12.29
N GLU A 78 -8.53 -5.78 12.80
CA GLU A 78 -8.17 -5.96 14.22
C GLU A 78 -6.74 -5.47 14.51
N GLU A 79 -5.91 -5.33 13.48
CA GLU A 79 -4.50 -4.92 13.60
C GLU A 79 -4.35 -3.42 13.88
N PRO A 80 -3.38 -3.03 14.74
CA PRO A 80 -3.09 -1.63 14.99
C PRO A 80 -2.44 -0.97 13.75
N PRO A 81 -2.69 0.33 13.51
CA PRO A 81 -2.14 1.02 12.35
C PRO A 81 -0.62 1.18 12.47
N LEU A 82 0.10 0.77 11.43
CA LEU A 82 1.54 0.98 11.29
C LEU A 82 1.82 2.18 10.37
N TYR A 83 2.13 3.34 10.94
CA TYR A 83 2.38 4.57 10.18
C TYR A 83 3.83 4.70 9.65
N VAL A 84 4.77 4.04 10.31
CA VAL A 84 6.19 4.06 9.98
C VAL A 84 6.65 2.61 9.83
N PRO A 85 7.44 2.27 8.79
CA PRO A 85 7.97 0.93 8.65
C PRO A 85 8.80 0.57 9.90
N LEU A 86 8.29 -0.37 10.70
CA LEU A 86 9.02 -1.00 11.79
C LEU A 86 9.65 -2.26 11.24
N HIS A 87 10.84 -2.13 10.65
CA HIS A 87 11.63 -3.28 10.30
C HIS A 87 12.38 -3.75 11.54
N HIS A 88 12.13 -4.99 11.96
CA HIS A 88 12.97 -5.63 12.97
C HIS A 88 14.33 -5.89 12.31
N PHE A 89 15.28 -4.98 12.51
CA PHE A 89 16.64 -5.15 12.01
C PHE A 89 17.34 -6.15 12.93
N GLU A 90 17.20 -7.44 12.62
CA GLU A 90 18.17 -8.40 13.13
C GLU A 90 19.48 -8.13 12.39
N ASP A 91 20.56 -7.93 13.15
CA ASP A 91 21.90 -7.62 12.67
C ASP A 91 22.52 -8.87 12.00
N HIS A 92 21.82 -9.41 11.00
CA HIS A 92 22.31 -10.48 10.16
C HIS A 92 23.48 -9.90 9.39
N LYS A 93 24.69 -10.31 9.77
CA LYS A 93 25.91 -9.98 9.03
C LYS A 93 25.70 -10.39 7.57
N GLU A 94 25.46 -9.40 6.72
CA GLU A 94 25.39 -9.60 5.28
C GLU A 94 26.68 -10.28 4.84
N LYS A 95 26.55 -11.45 4.21
CA LYS A 95 27.69 -12.38 4.01
C LYS A 95 28.78 -11.82 3.09
N GLU A 96 28.52 -10.70 2.42
CA GLU A 96 29.44 -10.05 1.47
C GLU A 96 29.72 -8.58 1.81
N VAL A 97 29.47 -8.16 3.06
CA VAL A 97 29.80 -6.79 3.50
C VAL A 97 30.95 -6.82 4.50
N LYS A 98 32.07 -6.20 4.11
CA LYS A 98 33.12 -5.83 5.06
C LYS A 98 32.73 -4.51 5.72
N CYS A 99 32.17 -4.58 6.93
CA CYS A 99 31.95 -3.39 7.75
C CYS A 99 33.33 -2.83 8.15
N LEU A 100 33.71 -1.69 7.59
CA LEU A 100 34.92 -0.98 7.96
C LEU A 100 34.64 -0.15 9.21
N ASP A 101 35.56 -0.17 10.17
CA ASP A 101 35.45 0.65 11.38
C ASP A 101 35.55 2.13 11.01
N SER A 102 34.65 2.95 11.56
CA SER A 102 34.58 4.39 11.30
C SER A 102 35.80 5.15 11.82
N ALA A 103 36.62 4.51 12.66
CA ALA A 103 37.86 5.05 13.22
C ALA A 103 39.11 4.87 12.34
N LEU A 104 39.01 4.22 11.17
CA LEU A 104 40.17 3.96 10.31
C LEU A 104 40.73 5.23 9.65
N THR A 105 42.06 5.33 9.57
CA THR A 105 42.70 6.45 8.85
C THR A 105 42.67 6.22 7.34
N PRO A 106 42.70 7.29 6.50
CA PRO A 106 42.58 7.17 5.05
C PRO A 106 43.55 6.15 4.38
N PRO A 107 44.82 6.01 4.82
CA PRO A 107 45.73 4.99 4.26
C PRO A 107 45.26 3.56 4.53
N ASP A 108 44.74 3.28 5.73
CA ASP A 108 44.29 1.95 6.14
C ASP A 108 43.04 1.53 5.36
N PHE A 109 42.16 2.49 5.06
CA PHE A 109 40.98 2.30 4.22
C PHE A 109 41.34 1.81 2.81
N PHE A 110 42.33 2.43 2.17
CA PHE A 110 42.79 2.04 0.83
C PHE A 110 43.45 0.65 0.80
N LEU A 111 44.15 0.26 1.87
CA LEU A 111 44.77 -1.06 1.98
C LEU A 111 43.73 -2.18 2.09
N ILE A 112 42.62 -1.94 2.81
CA ILE A 112 41.56 -2.93 2.98
C ILE A 112 40.72 -3.11 1.70
N LEU A 113 40.47 -2.03 0.95
CA LEU A 113 39.83 -2.12 -0.38
C LEU A 113 40.67 -2.87 -1.42
N ARG A 114 42.02 -2.79 -1.31
CA ARG A 114 42.93 -3.46 -2.24
C ARG A 114 43.06 -4.98 -1.96
N THR A 115 42.62 -5.43 -0.79
CA THR A 115 42.73 -6.83 -0.32
C THR A 115 41.37 -7.52 -0.12
N ALA A 116 40.28 -6.83 -0.48
CA ALA A 116 38.94 -7.39 -0.64
C ALA A 116 38.73 -7.87 -2.07
#